data_AF-A0A238D780-F1
#
_entry.id   AF-A0A238D780-F1
#
_cell.length_a   1.000
_cell.length_b   1.000
_cell.length_c   1.000
_cell.angle_alpha   90.00
_cell.angle_beta   90.00
_cell.angle_gamma   90.00
#
_symmetry.space_group_name_H-M   'P 1'
#
loop_
_entity.id
_entity.type
_entity.pdbx_description
1 polymer ?
#
loop_
_entity_poly.entity_id
_entity_poly.type
_entity_poly.pdbx_seq_one_letter_code
_entity_poly.pdbx_strand_id
1 'polypeptide(L)'
;MSESGVHAHAPHEEALHHATEGHNRGLNQWVAIFTALLAALGAVVSYQGSHLMNEVLLHKNEAVLKKAHATDEWNYYQAVSTKQHLMELARDLAPADRQPAIAGKIAKYEHQKTEIKARADALEAASTKADEESDRLNRPHTGMARSLIFLQIAISLASITALTGRKWLFGAAVLSALVGVGLWAAALGLAAA
;
A
#
# COMPACT_ATOMS: atom_id res chain seq x y z
N MET A 1 24.21 43.46 61.53
CA MET A 1 23.95 44.06 60.21
C MET A 1 22.96 43.13 59.51
N SER A 2 21.72 43.59 59.33
CA SER A 2 20.69 43.02 58.45
C SER A 2 21.21 43.04 56.99
N GLU A 3 20.80 42.19 56.06
CA GLU A 3 19.43 41.90 55.64
C GLU A 3 19.29 40.45 55.15
N SER A 4 18.28 39.75 55.66
CA SER A 4 17.72 38.57 55.01
C SER A 4 16.56 39.05 54.14
N GLY A 5 16.71 38.92 52.82
CA GLY A 5 15.62 39.16 51.87
C GLY A 5 14.53 38.12 52.09
N VAL A 6 13.50 38.48 52.85
CA VAL A 6 12.26 37.72 52.93
C VAL A 6 11.52 37.97 51.63
N HIS A 7 11.75 37.12 50.64
CA HIS A 7 10.85 36.99 49.49
C HIS A 7 9.56 36.33 49.99
N ALA A 8 8.65 37.15 50.50
CA ALA A 8 7.28 36.77 50.75
C ALA A 8 6.56 36.67 49.40
N HIS A 9 6.38 35.44 48.90
CA HIS A 9 5.45 35.21 47.80
C HIS A 9 4.06 35.65 48.23
N ALA A 10 3.43 36.49 47.42
CA ALA A 10 2.13 37.03 47.76
C ALA A 10 1.06 35.94 47.58
N PRO A 11 0.09 35.77 48.51
CA PRO A 11 -0.87 34.67 48.51
C PRO A 11 -1.78 34.61 47.26
N HIS A 12 -1.79 35.66 46.44
CA HIS A 12 -2.49 35.70 45.16
C HIS A 12 -1.70 35.05 44.01
N GLU A 13 -0.37 35.01 44.06
CA GLU A 13 0.45 34.32 43.03
C GLU A 13 0.32 32.80 43.17
N GLU A 14 0.28 32.30 44.39
CA GLU A 14 0.12 30.86 44.71
C GLU A 14 -1.30 30.35 44.37
N ALA A 15 -2.33 31.18 44.59
CA ALA A 15 -3.70 30.88 44.19
C ALA A 15 -3.90 30.93 42.67
N LEU A 16 -3.23 31.85 41.96
CA LEU A 16 -3.26 31.89 40.49
C LEU A 16 -2.55 30.68 39.89
N HIS A 17 -1.39 30.29 40.44
CA HIS A 17 -0.65 29.10 40.03
C HIS A 17 -1.46 27.81 40.31
N HIS A 18 -2.15 27.69 41.45
CA HIS A 18 -3.01 26.54 41.72
C HIS A 18 -4.31 26.52 40.87
N ALA A 19 -4.90 27.67 40.56
CA ALA A 19 -6.09 27.75 39.70
C ALA A 19 -5.77 27.43 38.23
N THR A 20 -4.61 27.87 37.73
CA THR A 20 -4.15 27.57 36.36
C THR A 20 -3.65 26.13 36.22
N GLU A 21 -3.01 25.54 37.23
CA GLU A 21 -2.63 24.13 37.23
C GLU A 21 -3.82 23.17 37.32
N GLY A 22 -4.83 23.47 38.15
CA GLY A 22 -6.00 22.62 38.33
C GLY A 22 -6.86 22.51 37.07
N HIS A 23 -7.00 23.60 36.32
CA HIS A 23 -7.77 23.63 35.07
C HIS A 23 -7.06 22.91 33.91
N ASN A 24 -5.71 22.94 33.89
CA ASN A 24 -4.91 22.25 32.88
C ASN A 24 -4.72 20.75 33.17
N ARG A 25 -4.70 20.30 34.44
CA ARG A 25 -4.63 18.86 34.78
C ARG A 25 -5.78 18.06 34.16
N GLY A 26 -7.00 18.58 34.24
CA GLY A 26 -8.18 17.91 33.66
C GLY A 26 -8.11 17.80 32.13
N LEU A 27 -7.72 18.87 31.45
CA LEU A 27 -7.55 18.86 29.99
C LEU A 27 -6.43 17.90 29.56
N ASN A 28 -5.28 17.93 30.25
CA ASN A 28 -4.14 17.07 29.95
C ASN A 28 -4.45 15.58 30.17
N GLN A 29 -5.21 15.25 31.22
CA GLN A 29 -5.65 13.88 31.46
C GLN A 29 -6.63 13.39 30.37
N TRP A 30 -7.56 14.25 29.94
CA TRP A 30 -8.46 13.96 28.81
C TRP A 30 -7.72 13.77 27.49
N VAL A 31 -6.74 14.62 27.20
CA VAL A 31 -5.87 14.52 26.02
C VAL A 31 -5.06 13.21 26.04
N ALA A 32 -4.55 12.80 27.20
CA ALA A 32 -3.81 11.55 27.34
C ALA A 32 -4.69 10.32 27.07
N ILE A 33 -5.89 10.27 27.65
CA ILE A 33 -6.85 9.19 27.40
C ILE A 33 -7.28 9.16 25.93
N PHE A 34 -7.58 10.32 25.35
CA PHE A 34 -7.95 10.46 23.94
C PHE A 34 -6.83 9.95 23.01
N THR A 35 -5.58 10.33 23.30
CA THR A 35 -4.42 9.88 22.52
C THR A 35 -4.20 8.37 22.62
N ALA A 36 -4.37 7.78 23.81
CA ALA A 36 -4.28 6.33 24.00
C ALA A 36 -5.35 5.57 23.20
N LEU A 37 -6.58 6.09 23.14
CA LEU A 37 -7.66 5.51 22.34
C LEU A 37 -7.36 5.60 20.83
N LEU A 38 -6.89 6.76 20.35
CA LEU A 38 -6.50 6.92 18.95
C LEU A 38 -5.33 6.01 18.57
N ALA A 39 -4.37 5.79 19.48
CA ALA A 39 -3.26 4.86 19.25
C ALA A 39 -3.75 3.41 19.12
N ALA A 40 -4.67 2.97 19.98
CA ALA A 40 -5.27 1.64 19.88
C ALA A 40 -6.05 1.45 18.57
N LEU A 41 -6.87 2.45 18.18
CA LEU A 41 -7.59 2.44 16.90
C LEU A 41 -6.61 2.47 15.72
N GLY A 42 -5.58 3.30 15.77
CA GLY A 42 -4.53 3.38 14.76
C GLY A 42 -3.80 2.06 14.56
N ALA A 43 -3.53 1.32 15.65
CA ALA A 43 -2.93 -0.01 15.58
C ALA A 43 -3.84 -1.02 14.86
N VAL A 44 -5.15 -0.99 15.13
CA VAL A 44 -6.13 -1.87 14.46
C VAL A 44 -6.29 -1.52 12.97
N VAL A 45 -6.33 -0.23 12.63
CA VAL A 45 -6.36 0.24 11.23
C VAL A 45 -5.07 -0.16 10.50
N SER A 46 -3.92 0.01 11.15
CA SER A 46 -2.61 -0.36 10.62
C SER A 46 -2.53 -1.86 10.35
N TYR A 47 -2.94 -2.70 11.30
CA TYR A 47 -2.96 -4.15 11.12
C TYR A 47 -3.83 -4.59 9.93
N GLN A 48 -5.05 -4.07 9.82
CA GLN A 48 -5.94 -4.40 8.71
C GLN A 48 -5.42 -3.89 7.37
N GLY A 49 -4.92 -2.65 7.32
CA GLY A 49 -4.30 -2.08 6.13
C GLY A 49 -3.09 -2.88 5.68
N SER A 50 -2.23 -3.30 6.61
CA SER A 50 -1.08 -4.15 6.33
C SER A 50 -1.47 -5.55 5.85
N HIS A 51 -2.51 -6.15 6.42
CA HIS A 51 -2.99 -7.47 5.98
C HIS A 51 -3.50 -7.44 4.53
N LEU A 52 -4.36 -6.47 4.20
CA LEU A 52 -4.87 -6.29 2.84
C LEU A 52 -3.76 -5.93 1.84
N MET A 53 -2.79 -5.11 2.26
CA MET A 53 -1.61 -4.82 1.44
C MET A 53 -0.82 -6.08 1.12
N ASN A 54 -0.69 -6.99 2.09
CA ASN A 54 0.08 -8.21 1.91
C ASN A 54 -0.58 -9.14 0.89
N GLU A 55 -1.91 -9.26 0.92
CA GLU A 55 -2.67 -10.03 -0.08
C GLU A 55 -2.59 -9.40 -1.48
N VAL A 56 -2.74 -8.08 -1.59
CA VAL A 56 -2.56 -7.36 -2.87
C VAL A 56 -1.14 -7.58 -3.41
N LEU A 57 -0.12 -7.45 -2.56
CA LEU A 57 1.27 -7.67 -2.95
C LEU A 57 1.52 -9.10 -3.41
N LEU A 58 0.92 -10.09 -2.75
CA LEU A 58 1.02 -11.50 -3.16
C LEU A 58 0.46 -11.71 -4.57
N HIS A 59 -0.77 -11.26 -4.83
CA HIS A 59 -1.41 -11.41 -6.14
C HIS A 59 -0.68 -10.62 -7.23
N LYS A 60 -0.19 -9.42 -6.92
CA LYS A 60 0.59 -8.62 -7.85
C LYS A 60 1.95 -9.27 -8.17
N ASN A 61 2.62 -9.84 -7.19
CA ASN A 61 3.86 -10.59 -7.41
C ASN A 61 3.63 -11.83 -8.26
N GLU A 62 2.53 -12.57 -8.04
CA GLU A 62 2.15 -13.68 -8.91
C GLU A 62 1.86 -13.22 -10.34
N ALA A 63 1.15 -12.10 -10.53
CA ALA A 63 0.87 -11.53 -11.84
C ALA A 63 2.15 -11.15 -12.57
N VAL A 64 3.10 -10.51 -11.88
CA VAL A 64 4.42 -10.15 -12.40
C VAL A 64 5.24 -11.38 -12.76
N LEU A 65 5.26 -12.40 -11.91
CA LEU A 65 5.97 -13.65 -12.17
C LEU A 65 5.41 -14.35 -13.42
N LYS A 66 4.08 -14.48 -13.52
CA LYS A 66 3.42 -15.06 -14.70
C LYS A 66 3.70 -14.24 -15.96
N LYS A 67 3.73 -12.91 -15.86
CA LYS A 67 4.08 -12.02 -16.98
C LYS A 67 5.54 -12.18 -17.42
N ALA A 68 6.46 -12.37 -16.47
CA ALA A 68 7.86 -12.68 -16.79
C ALA A 68 7.97 -14.01 -17.54
N HIS A 69 7.30 -15.06 -17.06
CA HIS A 69 7.26 -16.36 -17.74
C HIS A 69 6.63 -16.28 -19.13
N ALA A 70 5.57 -15.49 -19.31
CA ALA A 70 4.97 -15.23 -20.63
C ALA A 70 5.95 -14.53 -21.56
N THR A 71 6.72 -13.56 -21.05
CA THR A 71 7.76 -12.85 -21.81
C THR A 71 8.86 -13.82 -22.25
N ASP A 72 9.27 -14.74 -21.38
CA ASP A 72 10.27 -15.76 -21.72
C ASP A 72 9.78 -16.71 -22.84
N GLU A 73 8.52 -17.15 -22.79
CA GLU A 73 7.93 -17.96 -23.87
C GLU A 73 7.79 -17.16 -25.17
N TRP A 74 7.41 -15.88 -25.11
CA TRP A 74 7.40 -15.01 -26.28
C TRP A 74 8.81 -14.79 -26.87
N ASN A 75 9.83 -14.63 -26.02
CA ASN A 75 11.22 -14.54 -26.46
C ASN A 75 11.67 -15.85 -27.13
N TYR A 76 11.27 -16.99 -26.57
CA TYR A 76 11.56 -18.30 -27.16
C TYR A 76 10.83 -18.49 -28.50
N TYR A 77 9.57 -18.05 -28.61
CA TYR A 77 8.82 -18.01 -29.87
C TYR A 77 9.57 -17.20 -30.94
N GLN A 78 10.05 -16.01 -30.60
CA GLN A 78 10.81 -15.15 -31.53
C GLN A 78 12.12 -15.82 -31.98
N ALA A 79 12.81 -16.50 -31.07
CA ALA A 79 14.02 -17.25 -31.38
C ALA A 79 13.74 -18.42 -32.34
N VAL A 80 12.64 -19.17 -32.14
CA VAL A 80 12.24 -20.26 -33.04
C VAL A 80 11.77 -19.71 -34.39
N SER A 81 11.01 -18.61 -34.41
CA SER A 81 10.58 -17.94 -35.65
C SER A 81 11.78 -17.50 -36.48
N THR A 82 12.80 -16.92 -35.85
CA THR A 82 14.05 -16.56 -36.54
C THR A 82 14.74 -17.79 -37.13
N LYS A 83 14.83 -18.90 -36.39
CA LYS A 83 15.39 -20.17 -36.89
C LYS A 83 14.59 -20.73 -38.07
N GLN A 84 13.27 -20.64 -38.03
CA GLN A 84 12.41 -21.03 -39.14
C GLN A 84 12.69 -20.19 -40.39
N HIS A 85 12.70 -18.86 -40.27
CA HIS A 85 12.97 -17.97 -41.41
C HIS A 85 14.35 -18.22 -42.03
N LEU A 86 15.36 -18.54 -41.21
CA LEU A 86 16.67 -18.96 -41.71
C LEU A 86 16.60 -20.30 -42.46
N MET A 87 15.79 -21.26 -42.02
CA MET A 87 15.59 -22.52 -42.74
C MET A 87 14.77 -22.34 -44.02
N GLU A 88 13.80 -21.44 -44.05
CA GLU A 88 13.05 -21.07 -45.26
C GLU A 88 14.00 -20.49 -46.31
N LEU A 89 14.84 -19.53 -45.90
CA LEU A 89 15.89 -18.99 -46.77
C LEU A 89 16.87 -20.08 -47.23
N ALA A 90 17.28 -20.98 -46.33
CA ALA A 90 18.18 -22.09 -46.68
C ALA A 90 17.53 -23.08 -47.66
N ARG A 91 16.22 -23.32 -47.57
CA ARG A 91 15.47 -24.16 -48.52
C ARG A 91 15.47 -23.52 -49.90
N ASP A 92 15.21 -22.21 -49.98
CA ASP A 92 15.12 -21.49 -51.25
C ASP A 92 16.48 -21.37 -51.96
N LEU A 93 17.58 -21.40 -51.20
CA LEU A 93 18.95 -21.43 -51.71
C LEU A 93 19.50 -22.85 -51.96
N ALA A 94 18.83 -23.90 -51.46
CA ALA A 94 19.33 -25.26 -51.52
C ALA A 94 19.00 -25.95 -52.85
N PRO A 95 19.90 -26.83 -53.34
CA PRO A 95 19.61 -27.69 -54.46
C PRO A 95 18.48 -28.69 -54.14
N ALA A 96 17.77 -29.12 -55.18
CA ALA A 96 16.49 -29.85 -55.08
C ALA A 96 16.55 -31.15 -54.27
N ASP A 97 17.73 -31.78 -54.18
CA ASP A 97 18.00 -32.98 -53.39
C ASP A 97 17.92 -32.75 -51.87
N ARG A 98 18.23 -31.53 -51.40
CA ARG A 98 18.25 -31.18 -49.96
C ARG A 98 16.99 -30.47 -49.48
N GLN A 99 16.16 -29.97 -50.38
CA GLN A 99 14.92 -29.25 -50.04
C GLN A 99 13.94 -30.07 -49.17
N PRO A 100 13.71 -31.38 -49.40
CA PRO A 100 12.78 -32.16 -48.57
C PRO A 100 13.23 -32.27 -47.11
N ALA A 101 14.55 -32.42 -46.87
CA ALA A 101 15.10 -32.51 -45.52
C ALA A 101 14.97 -31.17 -44.77
N ILE A 102 15.07 -30.04 -45.47
CA ILE A 102 14.89 -28.70 -44.87
C ILE A 102 13.41 -28.42 -44.62
N ALA A 103 12.52 -28.80 -45.54
CA ALA A 103 11.06 -28.69 -45.37
C ALA A 103 10.57 -29.44 -44.11
N GLY A 104 11.12 -30.62 -43.83
CA GLY A 104 10.83 -31.35 -42.58
C GLY A 104 11.23 -30.59 -41.31
N LYS A 105 12.35 -29.83 -41.35
CA LYS A 105 12.78 -28.98 -40.23
C LYS A 105 11.87 -27.76 -40.06
N ILE A 106 11.42 -27.14 -41.16
CA ILE A 106 10.47 -26.03 -41.14
C ILE A 106 9.14 -26.48 -40.50
N ALA A 107 8.61 -27.63 -40.92
CA ALA A 107 7.38 -28.20 -40.34
C ALA A 107 7.52 -28.47 -38.82
N LYS A 108 8.69 -28.96 -38.38
CA LYS A 108 8.99 -29.13 -36.96
C LYS A 108 8.97 -27.81 -36.20
N TYR A 109 9.58 -26.75 -36.75
CA TYR A 109 9.60 -25.44 -36.10
C TYR A 109 8.21 -24.78 -36.05
N GLU A 110 7.37 -24.97 -37.07
CA GLU A 110 5.99 -24.50 -37.03
C GLU A 110 5.16 -25.18 -35.94
N HIS A 111 5.30 -26.50 -35.79
CA HIS A 111 4.65 -27.23 -34.70
C HIS A 111 5.10 -26.69 -33.33
N GLN A 112 6.42 -26.50 -33.15
CA GLN A 112 6.97 -25.94 -31.91
C GLN A 112 6.44 -24.52 -31.63
N LYS A 113 6.37 -23.65 -32.64
CA LYS A 113 5.83 -22.29 -32.50
C LYS A 113 4.38 -22.30 -32.04
N THR A 114 3.56 -23.21 -32.55
CA THR A 114 2.16 -23.34 -32.15
C THR A 114 2.04 -23.71 -30.66
N GLU A 115 2.84 -24.67 -30.20
CA GLU A 115 2.88 -25.05 -28.78
C GLU A 115 3.38 -23.92 -27.87
N ILE A 116 4.45 -23.22 -28.28
CA ILE A 116 5.03 -22.10 -27.51
C ILE A 116 4.01 -20.97 -27.42
N LYS A 117 3.35 -20.63 -28.54
CA LYS A 117 2.31 -19.60 -28.56
C LYS A 117 1.16 -19.94 -27.63
N ALA A 118 0.69 -21.19 -27.64
CA ALA A 118 -0.37 -21.63 -26.73
C ALA A 118 0.03 -21.50 -25.25
N ARG A 119 1.29 -21.82 -24.89
CA ARG A 119 1.81 -21.61 -23.53
C ARG A 119 1.92 -20.14 -23.16
N ALA A 120 2.44 -19.30 -24.07
CA ALA A 120 2.55 -17.87 -23.87
C ALA A 120 1.17 -17.22 -23.65
N ASP A 121 0.20 -17.52 -24.52
CA ASP A 121 -1.18 -17.01 -24.41
C ASP A 121 -1.84 -17.46 -23.09
N ALA A 122 -1.59 -18.70 -22.65
CA ALA A 122 -2.11 -19.21 -21.37
C ALA A 122 -1.50 -18.49 -20.16
N LEU A 123 -0.19 -18.22 -20.17
CA LEU A 123 0.51 -17.48 -19.12
C LEU A 123 0.07 -16.01 -19.08
N GLU A 124 -0.15 -15.40 -20.24
CA GLU A 124 -0.63 -14.03 -20.36
C GLU A 124 -2.06 -13.91 -19.82
N ALA A 125 -2.97 -14.82 -20.20
CA ALA A 125 -4.32 -14.88 -19.64
C ALA A 125 -4.32 -15.10 -18.12
N ALA A 126 -3.42 -15.94 -17.59
CA ALA A 126 -3.28 -16.18 -16.16
C ALA A 126 -2.68 -14.97 -15.41
N SER A 127 -1.82 -14.20 -16.06
CA SER A 127 -1.26 -12.95 -15.54
C SER A 127 -2.34 -11.87 -15.47
N THR A 128 -3.10 -11.64 -16.54
CA THR A 128 -4.18 -10.66 -16.58
C THR A 128 -5.24 -10.93 -15.52
N LYS A 129 -5.66 -12.20 -15.36
CA LYS A 129 -6.61 -12.56 -14.28
C LYS A 129 -6.08 -12.26 -12.88
N ALA A 130 -4.79 -12.49 -12.64
CA ALA A 130 -4.17 -12.20 -11.34
C ALA A 130 -4.02 -10.69 -11.10
N ASP A 131 -3.77 -9.91 -12.15
CA ASP A 131 -3.66 -8.45 -12.08
C ASP A 131 -5.04 -7.80 -11.82
N GLU A 132 -6.09 -8.27 -12.50
CA GLU A 132 -7.49 -7.84 -12.27
C GLU A 132 -7.95 -8.13 -10.83
N GLU A 133 -7.60 -9.30 -10.30
CA GLU A 133 -7.91 -9.69 -8.92
C GLU A 133 -7.17 -8.81 -7.91
N SER A 134 -5.89 -8.53 -8.16
CA SER A 134 -5.08 -7.59 -7.38
C SER A 134 -5.68 -6.19 -7.37
N ASP A 135 -6.08 -5.65 -8.53
CA ASP A 135 -6.68 -4.32 -8.65
C ASP A 135 -8.03 -4.21 -7.93
N ARG A 136 -8.81 -5.29 -7.90
CA ARG A 136 -10.05 -5.36 -7.11
C ARG A 136 -9.77 -5.24 -5.61
N LEU A 137 -8.77 -5.97 -5.11
CA LEU A 137 -8.36 -5.97 -3.70
C LEU A 137 -7.69 -4.65 -3.27
N ASN A 138 -7.10 -3.90 -4.20
CA ASN A 138 -6.33 -2.68 -3.90
C ASN A 138 -7.20 -1.42 -3.70
N ARG A 139 -8.45 -1.41 -4.18
CA ARG A 139 -9.39 -0.29 -3.99
C ARG A 139 -9.65 0.07 -2.51
N PRO A 140 -9.97 -0.88 -1.61
CA PRO A 140 -10.20 -0.57 -0.20
C PRO A 140 -8.93 -0.13 0.55
N HIS A 141 -7.75 -0.61 0.14
CA HIS A 141 -6.46 -0.30 0.79
C HIS A 141 -6.16 1.22 0.78
N THR A 142 -6.46 1.92 -0.32
CA THR A 142 -6.22 3.37 -0.42
C THR A 142 -7.06 4.17 0.58
N GLY A 143 -8.26 3.69 0.94
CA GLY A 143 -9.11 4.31 1.96
C GLY A 143 -8.53 4.16 3.37
N MET A 144 -7.99 2.98 3.69
CA MET A 144 -7.39 2.70 5.00
C MET A 144 -6.13 3.52 5.26
N ALA A 145 -5.28 3.69 4.24
CA ALA A 145 -4.10 4.55 4.33
C ALA A 145 -4.46 6.01 4.65
N ARG A 146 -5.50 6.56 4.00
CA ARG A 146 -6.00 7.92 4.28
C ARG A 146 -6.51 8.05 5.71
N SER A 147 -7.26 7.07 6.21
CA SER A 147 -7.71 7.06 7.61
C SER A 147 -6.55 7.17 8.59
N LEU A 148 -5.50 6.37 8.40
CA LEU A 148 -4.35 6.36 9.31
C LEU A 148 -3.65 7.73 9.39
N ILE A 149 -3.55 8.43 8.25
CA ILE A 149 -2.98 9.80 8.20
C ILE A 149 -3.81 10.77 9.05
N PHE A 150 -5.14 10.74 8.95
CA PHE A 150 -6.02 11.61 9.75
C PHE A 150 -5.99 11.29 11.25
N LEU A 151 -5.85 10.01 11.62
CA LEU A 151 -5.64 9.60 13.00
C LEU A 151 -4.30 10.11 13.55
N GLN A 152 -3.24 10.05 12.74
CA GLN A 152 -1.92 10.57 13.14
C GLN A 152 -1.94 12.09 13.33
N ILE A 153 -2.60 12.83 12.44
CA ILE A 153 -2.77 14.28 12.58
C ILE A 153 -3.54 14.60 13.88
N ALA A 154 -4.58 13.82 14.21
CA ALA A 154 -5.33 13.98 15.45
C ALA A 154 -4.46 13.74 16.70
N ILE A 155 -3.61 12.71 16.69
CA ILE A 155 -2.64 12.44 17.77
C ILE A 155 -1.64 13.59 17.93
N SER A 156 -1.08 14.10 16.82
CA SER A 156 -0.16 15.25 16.85
C SER A 156 -0.82 16.51 17.42
N LEU A 157 -2.05 16.82 16.98
CA LEU A 157 -2.81 17.97 17.50
C LEU A 157 -3.17 17.79 18.98
N ALA A 158 -3.51 16.57 19.41
CA ALA A 158 -3.76 16.25 20.81
C ALA A 158 -2.50 16.49 21.66
N SER A 159 -1.33 16.01 21.23
CA SER A 159 -0.05 16.24 21.91
C SER A 159 0.30 17.74 22.03
N ILE A 160 0.15 18.51 20.95
CA ILE A 160 0.36 19.97 20.98
C ILE A 160 -0.63 20.64 21.94
N THR A 161 -1.87 20.16 22.00
CA THR A 161 -2.88 20.69 22.94
C THR A 161 -2.47 20.45 24.40
N ALA A 162 -1.93 19.27 24.74
CA ALA A 162 -1.44 18.99 26.09
C ALA A 162 -0.28 19.93 26.51
N LEU A 163 0.59 20.31 25.57
CA LEU A 163 1.70 21.24 25.85
C LEU A 163 1.27 22.70 25.91
N THR A 164 0.26 23.09 25.13
CA THR A 164 -0.15 24.51 24.98
C THR A 164 -1.39 24.90 25.78
N GLY A 165 -2.12 23.94 26.34
CA GLY A 165 -3.37 24.17 27.08
C GLY A 165 -4.51 24.76 26.24
N ARG A 166 -4.37 24.79 24.91
CA ARG A 166 -5.24 25.57 24.02
C ARG A 166 -6.44 24.73 23.54
N LYS A 167 -7.62 24.96 24.14
CA LYS A 167 -8.84 24.15 23.91
C LYS A 167 -9.32 24.06 22.45
N TRP A 168 -9.04 25.06 21.60
CA TRP A 168 -9.38 24.98 20.16
C TRP A 168 -8.61 23.85 19.46
N LEU A 169 -7.32 23.67 19.79
CA LEU A 169 -6.49 22.63 19.18
C LEU A 169 -7.03 21.23 19.50
N PHE A 170 -7.63 21.06 20.68
CA PHE A 170 -8.33 19.83 21.04
C PHE A 170 -9.58 19.62 20.16
N GLY A 171 -10.36 20.68 19.91
CA GLY A 171 -11.49 20.62 18.97
C GLY A 171 -11.08 20.23 17.56
N ALA A 172 -9.95 20.76 17.07
CA ALA A 172 -9.37 20.36 15.77
C ALA A 172 -8.90 18.89 15.76
N ALA A 173 -8.30 18.41 16.86
CA ALA A 173 -7.89 17.02 17.01
C ALA A 173 -9.10 16.07 16.96
N VAL A 174 -10.18 16.40 17.68
CA VAL A 174 -11.43 15.61 17.68
C VAL A 174 -12.06 15.58 16.29
N LEU A 175 -12.13 16.72 15.59
CA LEU A 175 -12.65 16.77 14.22
C LEU A 175 -11.83 15.89 13.27
N SER A 176 -10.50 15.98 13.34
CA SER A 176 -9.60 15.14 12.54
C SER A 176 -9.78 13.65 12.85
N ALA A 177 -9.98 13.29 14.12
CA ALA A 177 -10.24 11.91 14.52
C ALA A 177 -11.58 11.38 13.97
N LEU A 178 -12.64 12.19 14.01
CA LEU A 178 -13.95 11.82 13.45
C LEU A 178 -13.87 11.60 11.94
N VAL A 179 -13.13 12.45 11.22
CA VAL A 179 -12.88 12.27 9.78
C VAL A 179 -12.09 10.98 9.52
N GLY A 180 -11.05 10.70 10.32
CA GLY A 180 -10.28 9.47 10.23
C GLY A 180 -11.15 8.22 10.42
N VAL A 181 -11.92 8.17 11.51
CA VAL A 181 -12.84 7.05 11.80
C VAL A 181 -13.93 6.91 10.72
N GLY A 182 -14.46 8.01 10.20
CA GLY A 182 -15.44 7.98 9.12
C GLY A 182 -14.86 7.41 7.82
N LEU A 183 -13.64 7.79 7.46
CA LEU A 183 -12.93 7.23 6.31
C LEU A 183 -12.59 5.75 6.51
N TRP A 184 -12.26 5.33 7.73
CA TRP A 184 -12.06 3.92 8.06
C TRP A 184 -13.34 3.10 7.90
N ALA A 185 -14.46 3.58 8.43
CA ALA A 185 -15.75 2.91 8.30
C ALA A 185 -16.20 2.82 6.83
N ALA A 186 -15.98 3.88 6.04
CA ALA A 186 -16.26 3.87 4.60
C ALA A 186 -15.35 2.87 3.86
N ALA A 187 -14.06 2.79 4.22
CA ALA A 187 -13.13 1.83 3.63
C ALA A 187 -13.50 0.37 3.97
N LEU A 188 -14.00 0.10 5.18
CA LEU A 188 -14.54 -1.21 5.56
C LEU A 188 -15.83 -1.54 4.80
N GLY A 189 -16.74 -0.57 4.64
CA GLY A 189 -17.96 -0.75 3.85
C GLY A 189 -17.69 -1.04 2.38
N LEU A 190 -16.66 -0.42 1.79
CA LEU A 190 -16.18 -0.69 0.43
C LEU A 190 -15.42 -2.02 0.32
N ALA A 191 -14.87 -2.55 1.42
CA ALA A 191 -14.22 -3.85 1.43
C ALA A 191 -15.23 -5.01 1.58
N ALA A 192 -16.44 -4.73 2.09
CA ALA A 192 -17.50 -5.72 2.31
C ALA A 192 -18.55 -5.80 1.18
N ALA A 193 -18.52 -4.87 0.23
CA ALA A 193 -19.43 -4.76 -0.91
C ALA A 193 -18.74 -5.22 -2.21
#